data_AF-A0A6B3CSP5-F1
#
_entry.id   AF-A0A6B3CSP5-F1
#
_cell.length_a   1.000
_cell.length_b   1.000
_cell.length_c   1.000
_cell.angle_alpha   90.00
_cell.angle_beta   90.00
_cell.angle_gamma   90.00
#
_symmetry.space_group_name_H-M   'P 1'
#
loop_
_entity.id
_entity.type
_entity.pdbx_description
1 polymer ?
#
loop_
_entity_poly.entity_id
_entity_poly.type
_entity_poly.pdbx_seq_one_letter_code
_entity_poly.pdbx_strand_id
1 'polypeptide(L)'
;MATSGGASLPPIRVRLPDGQDLVGQLHERRCWPLGGWMYLVGLPMWATDSVTERVEAREYRVWLPPEVVGRPDGVSYDDVPTYPLPQQEPDPAPETG
;
A
#
# COMPACT_ATOMS: atom_id res chain seq x y z
N MET A 1 -22.78 -23.50 -0.11
CA MET A 1 -21.50 -22.84 -0.45
C MET A 1 -21.76 -21.35 -0.38
N ALA A 2 -21.24 -20.67 0.65
CA ALA A 2 -21.39 -19.23 0.80
C ALA A 2 -20.21 -18.57 0.09
N THR A 3 -20.46 -17.97 -1.07
CA THR A 3 -19.52 -17.04 -1.68
C THR A 3 -19.58 -15.76 -0.85
N SER A 4 -18.64 -15.61 0.09
CA SER A 4 -18.38 -14.32 0.71
C SER A 4 -17.96 -13.36 -0.40
N GLY A 5 -18.88 -12.52 -0.87
CA GLY A 5 -18.57 -11.39 -1.74
C GLY A 5 -17.77 -10.37 -0.92
N GLY A 6 -16.48 -10.63 -0.71
CA GLY A 6 -15.56 -9.63 -0.21
C GLY A 6 -15.49 -8.53 -1.25
N ALA A 7 -15.79 -7.28 -0.87
CA ALA A 7 -15.65 -6.15 -1.77
C ALA A 7 -14.23 -6.18 -2.38
N SER A 8 -14.14 -6.30 -3.71
CA SER A 8 -12.85 -6.29 -4.39
C SER A 8 -12.25 -4.91 -4.21
N LEU A 9 -11.08 -4.83 -3.59
CA LEU A 9 -10.35 -3.59 -3.43
C LEU A 9 -9.97 -3.02 -4.81
N PRO A 10 -9.93 -1.69 -4.97
CA PRO A 10 -9.59 -1.09 -6.25
C PRO A 10 -8.13 -1.37 -6.63
N PRO A 11 -7.83 -1.59 -7.91
CA PRO A 11 -6.47 -1.87 -8.35
C PRO A 11 -5.61 -0.61 -8.33
N ILE A 12 -4.32 -0.78 -8.05
CA ILE A 12 -3.30 0.27 -8.10
C ILE A 12 -2.05 -0.26 -8.81
N ARG A 13 -1.45 0.56 -9.69
CA ARG A 13 -0.18 0.23 -10.36
C ARG A 13 0.99 0.67 -9.48
N VAL A 14 2.01 -0.17 -9.37
CA VAL A 14 3.28 0.14 -8.70
C VAL A 14 4.40 0.08 -9.73
N ARG A 15 5.16 1.16 -9.88
CA ARG A 15 6.31 1.23 -10.77
C ARG A 15 7.56 0.84 -9.99
N LEU A 16 8.24 -0.21 -10.45
CA LEU A 16 9.54 -0.64 -9.92
C LEU A 16 10.68 0.22 -10.51
N PRO A 17 11.86 0.26 -9.87
CA PRO A 17 12.99 1.07 -10.32
C PRO A 17 13.50 0.77 -11.73
N ASP A 18 13.29 -0.47 -12.20
CA ASP A 18 13.65 -0.92 -13.55
C ASP A 18 12.60 -0.56 -14.61
N GLY A 19 11.54 0.13 -14.21
CA GLY A 19 10.44 0.53 -15.08
C GLY A 19 9.32 -0.48 -15.19
N GLN A 20 9.39 -1.65 -14.55
CA GLN A 20 8.28 -2.61 -14.56
C GLN A 20 7.06 -2.10 -13.78
N ASP A 21 5.87 -2.51 -14.21
CA ASP A 21 4.61 -2.24 -13.50
C ASP A 21 4.10 -3.52 -12.84
N LEU A 22 3.82 -3.44 -11.54
CA LEU A 22 3.03 -4.43 -10.81
C LEU A 22 1.60 -3.90 -10.63
N VAL A 23 0.62 -4.80 -10.60
CA VAL A 23 -0.75 -4.47 -10.23
C VAL A 23 -1.04 -5.05 -8.86
N GLY A 24 -1.30 -4.17 -7.89
CA GLY A 24 -1.73 -4.52 -6.54
C GLY A 24 -3.16 -4.07 -6.26
N GLN A 25 -3.56 -4.23 -5.01
CA GLN A 25 -4.84 -3.77 -4.48
C GLN A 25 -4.61 -2.65 -3.47
N LEU A 26 -5.40 -1.59 -3.54
CA LEU A 26 -5.31 -0.46 -2.63
C LEU A 26 -6.19 -0.70 -1.40
N HIS A 27 -5.55 -0.85 -0.23
CA HIS A 27 -6.23 -1.10 1.04
C HIS A 27 -6.59 0.19 1.78
N GLU A 28 -5.64 1.13 1.86
CA GLU A 28 -5.80 2.37 2.62
C GLU A 28 -5.06 3.54 1.95
N ARG A 29 -5.50 4.76 2.25
CA ARG A 29 -4.81 5.99 1.91
C ARG A 29 -4.47 6.77 3.18
N ARG A 30 -3.35 7.47 3.14
CA ARG A 30 -2.99 8.46 4.14
C ARG A 30 -2.70 9.80 3.49
N CYS A 31 -3.04 10.89 4.16
CA CYS A 31 -2.80 12.25 3.68
C CYS A 31 -2.08 13.09 4.75
N TRP A 32 -1.03 13.83 4.35
CA TRP A 32 -0.43 14.85 5.22
C TRP A 32 -1.32 16.09 5.26
N PRO A 33 -1.40 16.81 6.41
CA PRO A 33 -2.10 18.09 6.49
C PRO A 33 -1.63 19.13 5.45
N LEU A 34 -0.39 19.04 4.98
CA LEU A 34 0.23 19.93 4.00
C LEU A 34 0.21 19.39 2.56
N GLY A 35 -0.50 18.28 2.28
CA GLY A 35 -0.82 17.86 0.91
C GLY A 35 -0.04 16.67 0.32
N GLY A 36 0.65 15.87 1.12
CA GLY A 36 1.25 14.61 0.66
C GLY A 36 0.27 13.42 0.74
N TRP A 37 0.56 12.32 0.03
CA TRP A 37 -0.22 11.08 0.08
C TRP A 37 0.64 9.84 0.34
N MET A 38 0.08 8.83 0.99
CA MET A 38 0.61 7.47 0.97
C MET A 38 -0.50 6.47 0.69
N TYR A 39 -0.13 5.32 0.12
CA TYR A 39 -1.05 4.27 -0.30
C TYR A 39 -0.60 2.94 0.29
N LEU A 40 -1.46 2.26 1.06
CA LEU A 40 -1.20 0.90 1.53
C LEU A 40 -1.59 -0.05 0.41
N VAL A 41 -0.59 -0.61 -0.27
CA VAL A 41 -0.77 -1.49 -1.40
C VAL A 41 -0.52 -2.94 -0.98
N GLY A 42 -1.47 -3.82 -1.30
CA GLY A 42 -1.32 -5.27 -1.22
C GLY A 42 -0.85 -5.83 -2.55
N LEU A 43 0.30 -6.51 -2.56
CA LEU A 43 0.89 -7.15 -3.73
C LEU A 43 0.79 -8.68 -3.57
N PRO A 44 0.16 -9.40 -4.51
CA PRO A 44 0.17 -10.86 -4.51
C PRO A 44 1.56 -11.37 -4.85
N MET A 45 2.12 -12.24 -4.03
CA MET A 45 3.46 -12.79 -4.20
C MET A 45 3.50 -14.25 -3.77
N TRP A 46 4.31 -15.05 -4.47
CA TRP A 46 4.72 -16.36 -3.98
C TRP A 46 5.71 -16.18 -2.84
N ALA A 47 5.47 -16.86 -1.73
CA ALA A 47 6.36 -16.87 -0.59
C ALA A 47 6.59 -18.31 -0.13
N THR A 48 7.81 -18.61 0.29
CA THR A 48 8.11 -19.87 0.99
C THR A 48 7.81 -19.69 2.46
N ASP A 49 6.97 -20.57 3.00
CA ASP A 49 6.74 -20.66 4.43
C ASP A 49 8.00 -21.18 5.14
N SER A 50 8.49 -20.46 6.15
CA SER A 50 9.77 -20.78 6.80
C SER A 50 9.70 -22.00 7.71
N VAL A 51 8.51 -22.50 8.05
CA VAL A 51 8.33 -23.65 8.94
C VAL A 51 8.07 -24.92 8.13
N THR A 52 7.21 -24.83 7.12
CA THR A 52 6.76 -25.97 6.31
C THR A 52 7.54 -26.12 5.02
N GLU A 53 8.36 -25.13 4.65
CA GLU A 53 9.11 -25.03 3.38
C GLU A 53 8.23 -25.08 2.13
N ARG A 54 6.92 -24.87 2.28
CA ARG A 54 5.97 -24.87 1.16
C ARG A 54 5.88 -23.50 0.50
N VAL A 55 5.68 -23.51 -0.81
CA VAL A 55 5.44 -22.30 -1.60
C VAL A 55 3.94 -22.01 -1.64
N GLU A 56 3.55 -20.82 -1.18
CA GLU A 56 2.15 -20.40 -1.05
C GLU A 56 1.95 -18.98 -1.58
N ALA A 57 0.75 -18.69 -2.08
CA ALA A 57 0.38 -17.33 -2.45
C ALA A 57 0.09 -16.52 -1.17
N ARG A 58 0.74 -15.35 -1.04
CA ARG A 58 0.54 -14.43 0.07
C ARG A 58 0.36 -13.00 -0.45
N GLU A 59 -0.31 -12.17 0.35
CA GLU A 59 -0.35 -10.73 0.11
C GLU A 59 0.74 -10.05 0.94
N TYR A 60 1.65 -9.36 0.27
CA TYR A 60 2.61 -8.48 0.93
C TYR A 60 2.07 -7.05 0.91
N ARG A 61 1.93 -6.43 2.10
CA ARG A 61 1.41 -5.05 2.23
C ARG A 61 2.53 -4.06 2.49
N VAL A 62 2.50 -2.95 1.77
CA VAL A 62 3.52 -1.90 1.85
C VAL A 62 2.91 -0.51 1.67
N TRP A 63 3.38 0.47 2.45
CA TRP A 63 3.04 1.88 2.25
C TRP A 63 3.94 2.47 1.17
N LEU A 64 3.34 3.03 0.12
CA LEU A 64 4.05 3.63 -1.01
C LEU A 64 3.68 5.10 -1.19
N PRO A 65 4.65 5.96 -1.54
CA PRO A 65 4.39 7.36 -1.84
C PRO A 65 3.90 7.52 -3.30
N PRO A 66 3.30 8.67 -3.68
CA PRO A 66 2.65 8.86 -4.99
C PRO A 66 3.61 8.76 -6.18
N GLU A 67 4.91 8.97 -5.98
CA GLU A 67 5.91 8.99 -7.06
C GLU A 67 6.14 7.60 -7.69
N VAL A 68 5.82 6.53 -6.96
CA VAL A 68 6.03 5.14 -7.40
C VAL A 68 4.72 4.40 -7.66
N VAL A 69 3.57 5.08 -7.54
CA VAL A 69 2.26 4.47 -7.78
C VAL A 69 1.44 5.24 -8.80
N GLY A 70 0.66 4.51 -9.59
CA GLY A 70 -0.25 5.06 -10.58
C GLY A 70 -1.66 4.54 -10.35
N ARG A 71 -2.65 5.43 -10.44
CA ARG A 71 -4.05 5.03 -10.51
C ARG A 71 -4.38 4.56 -11.94
N PRO A 72 -4.89 3.34 -12.14
CA PRO A 72 -5.33 2.92 -13.46
C PRO A 72 -6.49 3.79 -13.97
N ASP A 73 -6.59 3.96 -15.28
CA ASP A 73 -7.66 4.74 -15.91
C ASP A 73 -9.05 4.19 -15.53
N GLY A 74 -9.97 5.10 -15.20
CA GLY A 74 -11.35 4.75 -14.83
C GLY A 74 -11.54 4.18 -13.42
N VAL A 75 -10.49 4.04 -12.61
CA VAL A 75 -10.59 3.55 -11.23
C VAL A 75 -10.88 4.71 -10.27
N SER A 76 -11.92 4.60 -9.45
CA SER A 76 -12.14 5.49 -8.30
C SER A 76 -11.50 4.92 -7.04
N TYR A 77 -11.00 5.82 -6.18
CA TYR A 77 -10.51 5.47 -4.85
C TYR A 77 -11.39 6.07 -3.75
N ASP A 78 -12.53 6.66 -4.05
CA ASP A 78 -13.30 7.45 -3.08
C ASP A 78 -13.77 6.62 -1.88
N ASP A 79 -14.09 5.34 -2.09
CA ASP A 79 -14.49 4.39 -1.04
C ASP A 79 -13.32 3.77 -0.26
N VAL A 80 -12.06 4.10 -0.61
CA VAL A 80 -10.89 3.59 0.11
C VAL A 80 -10.72 4.35 1.42
N PRO A 81 -10.63 3.64 2.58
CA PRO A 81 -10.37 4.26 3.87
C PRO A 81 -9.20 5.25 3.81
N THR A 82 -9.43 6.47 4.30
CA THR A 82 -8.46 7.55 4.23
C THR A 82 -8.27 8.19 5.58
N TYR A 83 -7.03 8.23 6.03
CA TYR A 83 -6.66 8.73 7.35
C TYR A 83 -5.67 9.88 7.24
N PRO A 84 -5.70 10.86 8.15
CA PRO A 84 -4.59 11.80 8.29
C PRO A 84 -3.34 11.02 8.76
N LEU A 85 -2.15 11.40 8.27
CA LEU A 85 -0.91 10.91 8.88
C LEU A 85 -0.78 11.47 10.30
N PRO A 86 -0.25 10.68 11.26
CA PRO A 86 0.15 11.23 12.55
C PRO A 86 1.14 12.37 12.29
N GLN A 87 0.99 13.50 12.96
CA GLN A 87 2.05 14.51 12.97
C GLN A 87 3.30 13.81 13.49
N GLN A 88 4.37 13.79 12.70
CA GLN A 88 5.66 13.33 13.19
C GLN A 88 6.04 14.33 14.30
N GLU A 89 6.03 13.88 15.55
CA GLU A 89 6.58 14.67 16.65
C GLU A 89 8.02 15.01 16.25
N PRO A 90 8.47 16.28 16.35
CA PRO A 90 9.84 16.62 16.02
C PRO A 90 10.76 15.69 16.80
N ASP A 91 11.74 15.09 16.12
CA ASP A 91 12.83 14.39 16.80
C ASP A 91 13.41 15.36 17.85
N PRO A 92 13.46 15.01 19.15
CA PRO A 92 14.03 15.91 20.14
C PRO A 92 15.42 16.33 19.67
N ALA A 93 15.60 17.64 19.49
CA ALA A 93 16.87 18.20 19.03
C ALA A 93 18.01 17.61 19.87
N PRO A 94 19.15 17.23 19.28
CA PRO A 94 20.26 16.71 20.05
C PRO A 94 20.62 17.71 21.13
N GLU A 95 20.51 17.29 22.39
CA GLU A 95 20.92 18.08 23.54
C GLU A 95 22.39 18.44 23.35
N THR A 96 22.65 19.72 23.05
CA THR A 96 24.02 20.21 22.89
C THR A 96 24.60 20.36 24.30
N GLY A 97 25.39 19.36 24.70
CA GLY A 97 26.24 19.38 25.90
C GLY A 97 27.68 19.76 25.60
#